data_AF-A0A4U7EYF8-F1
#
_entry.id   AF-A0A4U7EYF8-F1
#
_cell.length_a   1.000
_cell.length_b   1.000
_cell.length_c   1.000
_cell.angle_alpha   90.00
_cell.angle_beta   90.00
_cell.angle_gamma   90.00
#
_symmetry.space_group_name_H-M   'P 1'
#
loop_
_entity.id
_entity.type
_entity.pdbx_description
1 polymer ?
#
loop_
_entity_poly.entity_id
_entity_poly.type
_entity_poly.pdbx_seq_one_letter_code
_entity_poly.pdbx_strand_id
1 'polypeptide(L)'
;PRFGYPTIALQEESIESSTGEFFYDLAHGNEPEVEVHNGYQIAVRVVLPPFPFDDEKTYDENSRNAAVVFQTESREGIHIEDAKKVESQWRVAGDNGMPIVVTGRGETMQAAREQAYDRIDDIVMPNMYYRDDIGERWVDGDGDRLQAWGYLGPADA
;
A
#
# COMPACT_ATOMS: atom_id res chain seq x y z
N PRO A 1 7.87 -13.14 -14.85
CA PRO A 1 8.06 -12.03 -13.88
C PRO A 1 6.67 -11.61 -13.38
N ARG A 2 6.51 -11.31 -12.10
CA ARG A 2 5.25 -10.81 -11.52
C ARG A 2 5.56 -9.60 -10.64
N PHE A 3 4.57 -8.76 -10.38
CA PHE A 3 4.74 -7.70 -9.41
C PHE A 3 4.99 -8.26 -8.01
N GLY A 4 5.78 -7.52 -7.25
CA GLY A 4 5.96 -7.74 -5.82
C GLY A 4 4.82 -7.10 -5.02
N TYR A 5 4.66 -7.57 -3.79
CA TYR A 5 3.79 -6.94 -2.80
C TYR A 5 4.67 -6.20 -1.77
N PRO A 6 4.38 -4.95 -1.38
CA PRO A 6 3.22 -4.14 -1.78
C PRO A 6 3.44 -3.31 -3.07
N THR A 7 4.48 -3.58 -3.86
CA THR A 7 4.84 -2.76 -5.03
C THR A 7 3.71 -2.60 -6.04
N ILE A 8 2.90 -3.63 -6.30
CA ILE A 8 1.74 -3.52 -7.18
C ILE A 8 0.74 -2.48 -6.68
N ALA A 9 0.35 -2.53 -5.41
CA ALA A 9 -0.58 -1.58 -4.81
C ALA A 9 -0.02 -0.15 -4.87
N LEU A 10 1.28 0.01 -4.59
CA LEU A 10 1.95 1.31 -4.70
C LEU A 10 1.91 1.86 -6.13
N GLN A 11 2.18 1.02 -7.13
CA GLN A 11 2.17 1.46 -8.53
C GLN A 11 0.75 1.72 -9.04
N GLU A 12 -0.21 0.88 -8.68
CA GLU A 12 -1.62 1.07 -9.04
C GLU A 12 -2.20 2.36 -8.46
N GLU A 13 -1.74 2.80 -7.28
CA GLU A 13 -2.17 4.08 -6.70
C GLU A 13 -1.88 5.27 -7.63
N SER A 14 -0.88 5.20 -8.53
CA SER A 14 -0.56 6.34 -9.41
C SER A 14 -1.28 6.25 -10.73
N ILE A 15 -1.68 5.06 -11.17
CA ILE A 15 -2.35 4.88 -12.44
C ILE A 15 -3.74 5.53 -12.35
N GLU A 16 -3.97 6.53 -13.19
CA GLU A 16 -5.25 7.24 -13.33
C GLU A 16 -6.10 6.65 -14.45
N SER A 17 -5.44 6.04 -15.46
CA SER A 17 -6.12 5.27 -16.49
C SER A 17 -6.51 3.87 -15.98
N SER A 18 -7.07 3.02 -16.86
CA SER A 18 -7.50 1.69 -16.45
C SER A 18 -6.32 0.73 -16.32
N THR A 19 -6.01 0.28 -15.09
CA THR A 19 -5.04 -0.80 -14.85
C THR A 19 -5.39 -2.08 -15.61
N GLY A 20 -6.69 -2.38 -15.76
CA GLY A 20 -7.15 -3.54 -16.53
C GLY A 20 -6.85 -3.43 -18.02
N GLU A 21 -6.99 -2.24 -18.59
CA GLU A 21 -6.67 -1.95 -19.99
C GLU A 21 -5.16 -1.95 -20.20
N PHE A 22 -4.39 -1.38 -19.27
CA PHE A 22 -2.94 -1.45 -19.25
C PHE A 22 -2.43 -2.90 -19.36
N PHE A 23 -2.95 -3.80 -18.52
CA PHE A 23 -2.56 -5.22 -18.57
C PHE A 23 -3.12 -5.95 -19.78
N TYR A 24 -4.30 -5.57 -20.26
CA TYR A 24 -4.89 -6.12 -21.48
C TYR A 24 -4.01 -5.81 -22.69
N ASP A 25 -3.64 -4.55 -22.90
CA ASP A 25 -2.81 -4.13 -24.03
C ASP A 25 -1.42 -4.76 -23.98
N LEU A 26 -0.79 -4.74 -22.80
CA LEU A 26 0.50 -5.38 -22.58
C LEU A 26 0.46 -6.87 -22.94
N ALA A 27 -0.61 -7.59 -22.56
CA ALA A 27 -0.76 -9.01 -22.85
C ALA A 27 -1.00 -9.31 -24.34
N HIS A 28 -1.56 -8.36 -25.10
CA HIS A 28 -1.81 -8.51 -26.53
C HIS A 28 -0.69 -7.95 -27.41
N GLY A 29 0.37 -7.39 -26.82
CA GLY A 29 1.49 -6.78 -27.55
C GLY A 29 1.17 -5.40 -28.13
N ASN A 30 0.12 -4.74 -27.63
CA ASN A 30 -0.17 -3.34 -27.90
C ASN A 30 0.71 -2.45 -27.01
N GLU A 31 0.83 -1.17 -27.37
CA GLU A 31 1.49 -0.16 -26.53
C GLU A 31 0.45 0.46 -25.59
N PRO A 32 0.54 0.23 -24.25
CA PRO A 32 -0.44 0.78 -23.32
C PRO A 32 -0.27 2.30 -23.16
N GLU A 33 -1.38 3.04 -23.24
CA GLU A 33 -1.43 4.45 -22.83
C GLU A 33 -1.73 4.53 -21.33
N VAL A 34 -0.74 4.94 -20.54
CA VAL A 34 -0.87 5.04 -19.08
C VAL A 34 -0.84 6.49 -18.64
N GLU A 35 -1.93 6.93 -18.01
CA GLU A 35 -2.00 8.21 -17.31
C GLU A 35 -1.61 7.97 -15.85
N VAL A 36 -0.73 8.81 -15.31
CA VAL A 36 -0.24 8.68 -13.94
C VAL A 36 -0.32 9.99 -13.18
N HIS A 37 -0.62 9.90 -11.90
CA HIS A 37 -0.49 11.00 -10.95
C HIS A 37 0.96 11.46 -10.88
N ASN A 38 1.20 12.73 -11.21
CA ASN A 38 2.51 13.34 -11.07
C ASN A 38 2.74 13.77 -9.61
N GLY A 39 3.65 13.10 -8.92
CA GLY A 39 3.97 13.43 -7.53
C GLY A 39 4.52 12.24 -6.77
N TYR A 40 4.09 12.10 -5.52
CA TYR A 40 4.56 11.10 -4.58
C TYR A 40 3.48 10.10 -4.24
N GLN A 41 3.93 8.91 -3.84
CA GLN A 41 3.09 7.83 -3.40
C GLN A 41 3.75 7.14 -2.23
N ILE A 42 2.94 6.61 -1.31
CA ILE A 42 3.41 5.74 -0.24
C ILE A 42 2.51 4.51 -0.11
N ALA A 43 3.09 3.43 0.41
CA ALA A 43 2.37 2.23 0.78
C ALA A 43 2.79 1.80 2.19
N VAL A 44 1.82 1.55 3.04
CA VAL A 44 1.99 1.13 4.43
C VAL A 44 1.36 -0.25 4.57
N ARG A 45 2.12 -1.23 5.07
CA ARG A 45 1.56 -2.53 5.45
C ARG A 45 0.96 -2.44 6.84
N VAL A 46 -0.33 -2.74 6.96
CA VAL A 46 -0.99 -2.91 8.24
C VAL A 46 -0.93 -4.38 8.60
N VAL A 47 -0.20 -4.70 9.65
CA VAL A 47 0.20 -6.07 9.99
C VAL A 47 -0.30 -6.46 11.37
N LEU A 48 -0.32 -7.77 11.62
CA LEU A 48 -0.69 -8.39 12.88
C LEU A 48 0.41 -9.34 13.35
N PRO A 49 0.49 -9.64 14.66
CA PRO A 49 1.48 -10.58 15.18
C PRO A 49 1.34 -11.96 14.51
N PRO A 50 2.42 -12.72 14.29
CA PRO A 50 3.78 -12.49 14.76
C PRO A 50 4.68 -11.73 13.76
N PHE A 51 4.15 -11.07 12.73
CA PHE A 51 4.97 -10.40 11.71
C PHE A 51 6.10 -9.55 12.35
N PRO A 52 7.37 -9.64 11.90
CA PRO A 52 7.87 -10.34 10.71
C PRO A 52 8.41 -11.75 11.01
N PHE A 53 8.01 -12.38 12.13
CA PHE A 53 8.46 -13.72 12.49
C PHE A 53 7.50 -14.80 11.98
N ASP A 54 8.04 -15.98 11.74
CA ASP A 54 7.26 -17.17 11.36
C ASP A 54 6.94 -17.99 12.63
N ASP A 55 5.77 -17.74 13.23
CA ASP A 55 5.26 -18.50 14.39
C ASP A 55 3.75 -18.77 14.28
N GLU A 56 3.41 -19.94 13.73
CA GLU A 56 2.03 -20.37 13.50
C GLU A 56 1.18 -20.33 14.78
N LYS A 57 1.75 -20.72 15.93
CA LYS A 57 1.00 -20.74 17.19
C LYS A 57 0.60 -19.32 17.59
N THR A 58 1.55 -18.39 17.57
CA THR A 58 1.28 -16.98 17.89
C THR A 58 0.28 -16.38 16.90
N TYR A 59 0.39 -16.70 15.62
CA TYR A 59 -0.54 -16.24 14.59
C TYR A 59 -1.97 -16.75 14.83
N ASP A 60 -2.12 -18.04 15.15
CA ASP A 60 -3.41 -18.67 15.43
C ASP A 60 -4.07 -18.07 16.68
N GLU A 61 -3.30 -17.77 17.72
CA GLU A 61 -3.79 -17.22 18.98
C GLU A 61 -4.15 -15.73 18.89
N ASN A 62 -3.45 -14.94 18.08
CA ASN A 62 -3.53 -13.47 18.11
C ASN A 62 -4.14 -12.82 16.87
N SER A 63 -4.17 -13.51 15.72
CA SER A 63 -4.41 -12.86 14.42
C SER A 63 -5.37 -13.60 13.51
N ARG A 64 -5.33 -14.94 13.46
CA ARG A 64 -6.16 -15.72 12.53
C ARG A 64 -7.65 -15.46 12.78
N ASN A 65 -8.41 -15.22 11.70
CA ASN A 65 -9.84 -14.92 11.72
C ASN A 65 -10.25 -13.63 12.47
N ALA A 66 -9.30 -12.78 12.87
CA ALA A 66 -9.59 -11.45 13.38
C ALA A 66 -10.49 -10.68 12.41
N ALA A 67 -11.46 -9.95 12.95
CA ALA A 67 -12.37 -9.16 12.12
C ALA A 67 -11.63 -7.96 11.54
N VAL A 68 -11.82 -7.74 10.23
CA VAL A 68 -11.42 -6.50 9.56
C VAL A 68 -12.65 -5.63 9.42
N VAL A 69 -12.66 -4.51 10.13
CA VAL A 69 -13.77 -3.55 10.12
C VAL A 69 -13.32 -2.28 9.42
N PHE A 70 -14.09 -1.87 8.41
CA PHE A 70 -13.93 -0.59 7.74
C PHE A 70 -14.99 0.38 8.27
N GLN A 71 -14.56 1.54 8.76
CA GLN A 71 -15.45 2.57 9.32
C GLN A 71 -16.23 3.30 8.23
N THR A 72 -15.68 3.35 7.00
CA THR A 72 -16.28 4.01 5.85
C THR A 72 -16.64 3.01 4.74
N GLU A 73 -17.52 3.43 3.83
CA GLU A 73 -17.86 2.64 2.64
C GLU A 73 -16.77 2.70 1.55
N SER A 74 -15.87 3.69 1.61
CA SER A 74 -14.76 3.81 0.67
C SER A 74 -13.71 2.74 0.92
N ARG A 75 -13.12 2.24 -0.16
CA ARG A 75 -11.98 1.30 -0.16
C ARG A 75 -10.83 1.86 -0.99
N GLU A 76 -10.91 3.14 -1.35
CA GLU A 76 -9.88 3.80 -2.13
C GLU A 76 -8.55 3.76 -1.38
N GLY A 77 -7.50 3.27 -2.03
CA GLY A 77 -6.18 3.06 -1.43
C GLY A 77 -6.13 2.01 -0.33
N ILE A 78 -7.19 1.20 -0.12
CA ILE A 78 -7.21 0.11 0.86
C ILE A 78 -7.20 -1.22 0.12
N HIS A 79 -6.08 -1.90 0.17
CA HIS A 79 -5.82 -3.14 -0.57
C HIS A 79 -5.90 -4.33 0.39
N ILE A 80 -6.82 -5.24 0.12
CA ILE A 80 -7.01 -6.46 0.90
C ILE A 80 -6.05 -7.53 0.35
N GLU A 81 -5.12 -7.99 1.19
CA GLU A 81 -4.18 -9.07 0.86
C GLU A 81 -4.65 -10.38 1.54
N ASP A 82 -4.05 -10.74 2.67
CA ASP A 82 -4.34 -12.00 3.36
C ASP A 82 -5.62 -11.91 4.22
N ALA A 83 -6.77 -11.84 3.54
CA ALA A 83 -8.08 -11.88 4.16
C ALA A 83 -9.11 -12.68 3.34
N LYS A 84 -10.18 -13.09 4.01
CA LYS A 84 -11.33 -13.79 3.43
C LYS A 84 -12.64 -13.15 3.86
N LYS A 85 -13.68 -13.29 3.05
CA LYS A 85 -15.03 -12.81 3.38
C LYS A 85 -15.91 -14.00 3.79
N VAL A 86 -16.43 -13.96 5.02
CA VAL A 86 -17.32 -14.99 5.59
C VAL A 86 -18.59 -14.30 6.06
N GLU A 87 -19.75 -14.69 5.52
CA GLU A 87 -21.06 -14.10 5.88
C GLU A 87 -21.04 -12.56 5.81
N SER A 88 -20.47 -12.03 4.71
CA SER A 88 -20.26 -10.60 4.48
C SER A 88 -19.22 -9.88 5.36
N GLN A 89 -18.66 -10.55 6.36
CA GLN A 89 -17.60 -10.01 7.23
C GLN A 89 -16.21 -10.37 6.68
N TRP A 90 -15.33 -9.36 6.56
CA TRP A 90 -13.92 -9.59 6.26
C TRP A 90 -13.19 -10.11 7.50
N ARG A 91 -12.34 -11.11 7.29
CA ARG A 91 -11.54 -11.75 8.33
C ARG A 91 -10.13 -12.00 7.84
N VAL A 92 -9.17 -11.78 8.72
CA VAL A 92 -7.75 -12.09 8.47
C VAL A 92 -7.59 -13.57 8.16
N ALA A 93 -6.78 -13.85 7.14
CA ALA A 93 -6.42 -15.16 6.63
C ALA A 93 -4.90 -15.23 6.38
N GLY A 94 -4.44 -16.31 5.75
CA GLY A 94 -3.01 -16.55 5.52
C GLY A 94 -2.28 -17.06 6.77
N ASP A 95 -0.97 -16.83 6.82
CA ASP A 95 -0.04 -17.29 7.86
C ASP A 95 1.03 -16.24 8.25
N ASN A 96 1.14 -15.14 7.50
CA ASN A 96 2.25 -14.18 7.61
C ASN A 96 1.90 -12.86 8.32
N GLY A 97 0.65 -12.66 8.73
CA GLY A 97 0.21 -11.46 9.44
C GLY A 97 0.07 -10.19 8.61
N MET A 98 -0.14 -10.26 7.29
CA MET A 98 -0.22 -9.08 6.40
C MET A 98 -1.59 -8.94 5.70
N PRO A 99 -2.67 -8.62 6.44
CA PRO A 99 -4.02 -8.61 5.86
C PRO A 99 -4.30 -7.41 4.93
N ILE A 100 -3.61 -6.28 5.10
CA ILE A 100 -3.93 -5.04 4.40
C ILE A 100 -2.67 -4.25 4.02
N VAL A 101 -2.72 -3.65 2.83
CA VAL A 101 -1.84 -2.55 2.43
C VAL A 101 -2.69 -1.30 2.25
N VAL A 102 -2.23 -0.18 2.80
CA VAL A 102 -2.87 1.13 2.58
C VAL A 102 -1.92 2.01 1.79
N THR A 103 -2.44 2.64 0.74
CA THR A 103 -1.71 3.55 -0.14
C THR A 103 -2.23 4.97 -0.01
N GLY A 104 -1.39 5.93 -0.39
CA GLY A 104 -1.77 7.33 -0.54
C GLY A 104 -0.86 8.01 -1.55
N ARG A 105 -1.36 9.08 -2.17
CA ARG A 105 -0.66 9.90 -3.15
C ARG A 105 -0.89 11.39 -2.93
N GLY A 106 0.02 12.21 -3.44
CA GLY A 106 -0.10 13.66 -3.36
C GLY A 106 1.00 14.38 -4.14
N GLU A 107 0.87 15.70 -4.28
CA GLU A 107 1.90 16.53 -4.93
C GLU A 107 3.20 16.59 -4.10
N THR A 108 3.11 16.36 -2.80
CA THR A 108 4.24 16.27 -1.87
C THR A 108 4.23 14.94 -1.13
N MET A 109 5.40 14.50 -0.64
CA MET A 109 5.50 13.32 0.23
C MET A 109 4.64 13.46 1.48
N GLN A 110 4.52 14.67 2.03
CA GLN A 110 3.70 14.93 3.20
C GLN A 110 2.20 14.73 2.90
N ALA A 111 1.70 15.25 1.78
CA ALA A 111 0.32 15.03 1.37
C ALA A 111 0.02 13.54 1.10
N ALA A 112 0.96 12.81 0.46
CA ALA A 112 0.82 11.38 0.25
C ALA A 112 0.78 10.59 1.57
N ARG A 113 1.61 11.00 2.55
CA ARG A 113 1.59 10.46 3.92
C ARG A 113 0.24 10.70 4.59
N GLU A 114 -0.18 11.96 4.68
CA GLU A 114 -1.45 12.36 5.32
C GLU A 114 -2.61 11.52 4.78
N GLN A 115 -2.76 11.43 3.46
CA GLN A 115 -3.82 10.61 2.85
C GLN A 115 -3.76 9.13 3.24
N ALA A 116 -2.57 8.50 3.23
CA ALA A 116 -2.46 7.09 3.56
C ALA A 116 -2.77 6.82 5.05
N TYR A 117 -2.29 7.65 5.97
CA TYR A 117 -2.53 7.47 7.40
C TYR A 117 -3.99 7.80 7.78
N ASP A 118 -4.61 8.80 7.13
CA ASP A 118 -6.05 9.07 7.29
C ASP A 118 -6.88 7.85 6.84
N ARG A 119 -6.49 7.17 5.75
CA ARG A 119 -7.13 5.92 5.30
C ARG A 119 -6.90 4.75 6.27
N ILE A 120 -5.80 4.74 7.02
CA ILE A 120 -5.54 3.72 8.05
C ILE A 120 -6.48 3.92 9.25
N ASP A 121 -6.81 5.16 9.61
CA ASP A 121 -7.72 5.47 10.72
C ASP A 121 -9.14 4.89 10.52
N ASP A 122 -9.52 4.68 9.25
CA ASP A 122 -10.78 4.02 8.85
C ASP A 122 -10.76 2.49 9.05
N ILE A 123 -9.63 1.89 9.46
CA ILE A 123 -9.46 0.44 9.59
C ILE A 123 -9.33 0.06 11.06
N VAL A 124 -10.15 -0.91 11.47
CA VAL A 124 -10.08 -1.49 12.82
C VAL A 124 -9.84 -3.00 12.73
N MET A 125 -8.72 -3.43 13.28
CA MET A 125 -8.36 -4.83 13.50
C MET A 125 -7.72 -4.99 14.89
N PRO A 126 -8.01 -6.07 15.63
CA PRO A 126 -7.33 -6.33 16.90
C PRO A 126 -5.83 -6.55 16.64
N ASN A 127 -4.99 -6.05 17.56
CA ASN A 127 -3.53 -6.19 17.53
C ASN A 127 -2.82 -5.60 16.31
N MET A 128 -3.47 -4.73 15.53
CA MET A 128 -2.81 -4.12 14.38
C MET A 128 -1.70 -3.16 14.76
N TYR A 129 -0.64 -3.20 13.97
CA TYR A 129 0.45 -2.23 13.99
C TYR A 129 0.95 -2.03 12.57
N TYR A 130 1.66 -0.94 12.38
CA TYR A 130 2.27 -0.54 11.14
C TYR A 130 3.42 0.40 11.46
N ARG A 131 4.27 0.66 10.47
CA ARG A 131 5.27 1.72 10.57
C ARG A 131 4.61 3.07 10.29
N ASP A 132 4.83 4.04 11.16
CA ASP A 132 4.37 5.43 11.06
C ASP A 132 5.42 6.37 10.45
N ASP A 133 6.67 5.92 10.34
CA ASP A 133 7.82 6.69 9.85
C ASP A 133 8.03 6.65 8.31
N ILE A 134 7.16 5.97 7.55
CA ILE A 134 7.34 5.76 6.08
C ILE A 134 7.28 7.08 5.30
N GLY A 135 8.44 7.61 4.92
CA GLY A 135 8.55 8.86 4.16
C GLY A 135 8.98 10.07 5.00
N GLU A 136 9.13 9.94 6.32
CA GLU A 136 9.59 11.05 7.17
C GLU A 136 10.98 11.54 6.78
N ARG A 137 11.92 10.62 6.53
CA ARG A 137 13.28 10.98 6.11
C ARG A 137 13.33 11.84 4.85
N TRP A 138 12.40 11.61 3.92
CA TRP A 138 12.28 12.42 2.71
C TRP A 138 11.92 13.86 3.08
N VAL A 139 10.90 14.01 3.93
CA VAL A 139 10.44 15.29 4.46
C VAL A 139 11.51 15.99 5.30
N ASP A 140 12.29 15.23 6.09
CA ASP A 140 13.36 15.74 6.95
C ASP A 140 14.62 16.20 6.20
N GLY A 141 14.63 16.08 4.87
CA GLY A 141 15.65 16.67 4.01
C GLY A 141 16.47 15.67 3.19
N ASP A 142 16.17 14.37 3.21
CA ASP A 142 16.80 13.45 2.24
C ASP A 142 16.37 13.81 0.80
N GLY A 143 15.14 14.33 0.59
CA GLY A 143 14.70 14.85 -0.71
C GLY A 143 15.55 16.04 -1.19
N ASP A 144 15.78 17.01 -0.30
CA ASP A 144 16.62 18.19 -0.60
C ASP A 144 18.07 17.79 -0.90
N ARG A 145 18.61 16.81 -0.16
CA ARG A 145 19.96 16.29 -0.40
C ARG A 145 20.07 15.63 -1.77
N LEU A 146 19.12 14.77 -2.12
CA LEU A 146 19.10 14.11 -3.41
C LEU A 146 18.96 15.12 -4.56
N GLN A 147 18.16 16.16 -4.38
CA GLN A 147 18.06 17.27 -5.33
C GLN A 147 19.40 18.03 -5.46
N ALA A 148 20.01 18.40 -4.33
CA ALA A 148 21.28 19.14 -4.30
C ALA A 148 22.45 18.33 -4.90
N TRP A 149 22.42 17.00 -4.77
CA TRP A 149 23.39 16.08 -5.38
C TRP A 149 23.10 15.77 -6.85
N GLY A 150 21.97 16.23 -7.40
CA GLY A 150 21.62 16.03 -8.80
C GLY A 150 21.03 14.65 -9.13
N TYR A 151 20.57 13.89 -8.14
CA TYR A 151 19.94 12.57 -8.38
C TYR A 151 18.48 12.65 -8.84
N LEU A 152 17.83 13.81 -8.68
CA LEU A 152 16.41 14.02 -8.99
C LEU A 152 16.17 15.04 -10.12
N GLY A 153 17.25 15.58 -10.71
CA GLY A 153 17.16 16.49 -11.85
C GLY A 153 16.79 15.74 -13.14
N PRO A 154 16.39 16.46 -14.21
CA PRO A 154 16.16 15.84 -15.51
C PRO A 154 17.42 15.06 -15.91
N ALA A 155 17.24 13.78 -16.24
CA ALA A 155 18.29 13.05 -16.93
C ALA A 155 18.55 13.79 -18.24
N ASP A 156 19.80 14.20 -18.50
CA ASP A 156 20.17 14.69 -19.81
C ASP A 156 19.73 13.64 -20.84
N ALA A 157 18.76 14.02 -21.68
CA ALA A 157 18.18 13.17 -22.72
C ALA A 157 19.13 13.04 -23.92
#